data_AF-A0A259SIQ8-F1
#
_entry.id   AF-A0A259SIQ8-F1
#
_cell.length_a   1.000
_cell.length_b   1.000
_cell.length_c   1.000
_cell.angle_alpha   90.00
_cell.angle_beta   90.00
_cell.angle_gamma   90.00
#
_symmetry.space_group_name_H-M   'P 1'
#
loop_
_entity.id
_entity.type
_entity.pdbx_description
1 polymer ?
#
loop_
_entity_poly.entity_id
_entity_poly.type
_entity_poly.pdbx_seq_one_letter_code
_entity_poly.pdbx_strand_id
1 'polypeptide(L)' 'MRVPLSWLREYVDVAETVTPDDVFAALVSVGFEEEELHGFDISGPVVVGQVLSFEEEPQSN' A
#
# COMPACT_ATOMS: atom_id res chain seq x y z
N MET A 1 11.66 5.42 4.99
CA MET A 1 11.24 5.64 3.56
C MET A 1 10.20 4.60 3.20
N ARG A 2 9.14 4.92 2.44
CA ARG A 2 8.08 3.93 2.09
C ARG A 2 8.12 3.56 0.61
N VAL A 3 7.97 2.26 0.33
CA VAL A 3 7.98 1.71 -1.03
C VAL A 3 6.90 0.62 -1.16
N PRO A 4 6.04 0.66 -2.20
CA PRO A 4 5.11 -0.44 -2.46
C PRO A 4 5.85 -1.69 -2.94
N LEU A 5 5.53 -2.86 -2.37
CA LEU A 5 6.16 -4.12 -2.78
C LEU A 5 5.84 -4.48 -4.24
N SER A 6 4.65 -4.13 -4.73
CA SER A 6 4.28 -4.30 -6.14
C SER A 6 5.19 -3.50 -7.07
N TRP A 7 5.51 -2.26 -6.71
CA TRP A 7 6.41 -1.41 -7.49
C TRP A 7 7.85 -1.93 -7.44
N LEU A 8 8.34 -2.39 -6.28
CA LEU A 8 9.68 -2.99 -6.18
C LEU A 8 9.85 -4.20 -7.10
N ARG A 9 8.83 -5.06 -7.20
CA ARG A 9 8.79 -6.24 -8.09
C ARG A 9 8.87 -5.90 -9.58
N GLU A 10 8.61 -4.64 -9.97
CA GLU A 10 8.82 -4.21 -11.36
C GLU A 10 10.31 -4.07 -11.72
N TYR A 11 11.19 -3.95 -10.72
CA TYR A 11 12.62 -3.68 -10.93
C TYR A 11 13.55 -4.84 -10.52
N VAL A 12 13.06 -5.76 -9.69
CA VAL A 12 13.85 -6.89 -9.18
C VAL A 12 13.04 -8.19 -9.19
N ASP A 13 13.71 -9.29 -9.53
CA ASP A 13 13.10 -10.63 -9.52
C ASP A 13 12.89 -11.11 -8.08
N VAL A 14 11.72 -10.83 -7.53
CA VAL A 14 11.26 -11.35 -6.24
C VAL A 14 10.15 -12.35 -6.49
N ALA A 15 10.34 -13.60 -6.07
CA ALA A 15 9.33 -14.65 -6.25
C ALA A 15 8.00 -14.29 -5.56
N GLU A 16 6.86 -14.68 -6.15
CA GLU A 16 5.53 -14.36 -5.61
C GLU A 16 5.28 -14.95 -4.21
N THR A 17 5.97 -16.05 -3.88
CA THR A 17 5.88 -16.72 -2.58
C THR A 17 6.61 -15.97 -1.47
N VAL A 18 7.42 -14.97 -1.79
CA VAL A 18 8.17 -14.15 -0.82
C VAL A 18 7.22 -13.17 -0.14
N THR A 19 7.25 -13.17 1.19
CA THR A 19 6.42 -12.30 2.01
C THR A 19 7.06 -10.92 2.20
N PRO A 20 6.30 -9.88 2.61
CA PRO A 20 6.88 -8.58 2.95
C PRO A 20 7.96 -8.67 4.04
N ASP A 21 7.78 -9.52 5.06
CA ASP A 21 8.74 -9.74 6.14
C ASP A 21 10.07 -10.30 5.63
N ASP A 22 10.05 -11.21 4.66
CA ASP A 22 11.25 -11.76 4.04
C ASP A 22 12.06 -10.66 3.32
N VAL A 23 11.37 -9.75 2.63
CA VAL A 23 12.02 -8.61 1.94
C VAL A 23 12.60 -7.63 2.95
N PHE A 24 11.89 -7.37 4.05
CA PHE A 24 12.40 -6.57 5.16
C PHE A 24 13.68 -7.16 5.73
N ALA A 25 13.71 -8.45 6.04
CA ALA A 25 14.90 -9.13 6.56
C ALA A 25 16.10 -9.00 5.59
N ALA A 26 15.86 -9.12 4.27
CA ALA A 26 16.90 -8.96 3.26
C ALA A 26 17.46 -7.52 3.23
N LEU A 27 16.60 -6.50 3.31
CA LEU A 27 17.02 -5.10 3.32
C LEU A 27 17.80 -4.75 4.59
N VAL A 28 17.36 -5.24 5.75
CA VAL A 28 18.07 -5.10 7.03
C VAL A 28 19.46 -5.74 6.98
N SER A 29 19.58 -6.91 6.35
CA SER A 29 20.88 -7.60 6.21
C SER A 29 21.96 -6.79 5.47
N VAL A 30 21.55 -5.80 4.66
CA VAL A 30 22.46 -4.92 3.91
C VAL A 30 22.47 -3.48 4.45
N GLY A 31 21.88 -3.23 5.62
CA GLY A 31 21.99 -1.98 6.37
C GLY A 31 20.83 -0.99 6.21
N PHE A 32 19.70 -1.39 5.63
CA PHE A 32 18.49 -0.58 5.65
C PHE A 32 17.65 -0.91 6.88
N GLU A 33 17.40 0.08 7.73
CA GLU A 33 16.64 -0.13 8.97
C GLU A 33 15.15 -0.42 8.71
N GLU A 34 14.58 -1.31 9.52
CA GLU A 34 13.15 -1.61 9.55
C GLU A 34 12.39 -0.48 10.26
N GLU A 35 11.33 0.02 9.63
CA GLU A 35 10.40 0.97 10.27
C GLU A 35 9.04 0.30 10.56
N GLU A 36 8.24 0.01 9.53
CA GLU A 36 6.88 -0.53 9.69
C GLU A 36 6.33 -1.13 8.38
N LEU A 37 5.50 -2.18 8.48
CA LEU A 37 4.70 -2.70 7.38
C LEU A 37 3.29 -2.09 7.39
N HIS A 38 2.88 -1.51 6.26
CA HIS A 38 1.56 -0.91 6.11
C HIS A 38 0.66 -1.78 5.24
N GLY A 39 -0.37 -2.35 5.87
CA GLY A 39 -1.48 -3.01 5.18
C GLY A 39 -2.72 -2.12 5.10
N PHE A 40 -3.72 -2.59 4.37
CA PHE A 40 -5.06 -2.00 4.36
C PHE A 40 -6.05 -3.08 4.79
N ASP A 41 -7.01 -2.70 5.63
CA ASP A 41 -8.14 -3.56 5.97
C ASP A 41 -9.42 -2.85 5.53
N ILE A 42 -10.13 -3.44 4.57
CA ILE A 42 -11.41 -2.95 4.10
C ILE A 42 -12.26 -4.14 3.65
N SER A 43 -13.54 -4.10 4.03
CA SER A 43 -14.50 -5.17 3.73
C SER A 43 -15.84 -4.60 3.28
N GLY A 44 -16.66 -5.44 2.65
CA GLY A 44 -17.96 -5.05 2.08
C GLY A 44 -17.89 -4.62 0.60
N PRO A 45 -19.00 -4.12 0.03
CA PRO A 45 -19.08 -3.74 -1.38
C PRO A 45 -18.43 -2.37 -1.62
N VAL A 46 -17.10 -2.35 -1.70
CA VAL A 46 -16.32 -1.16 -2.06
C VAL A 46 -16.05 -1.17 -3.56
N VAL A 47 -16.57 -0.16 -4.27
CA VAL A 47 -16.46 -0.04 -5.72
C VAL A 47 -16.14 1.39 -6.12
N VAL A 48 -15.55 1.55 -7.30
CA VAL A 48 -15.35 2.86 -7.91
C VAL A 48 -16.70 3.37 -8.43
N GLY A 49 -17.10 4.56 -7.99
CA GLY A 49 -18.30 5.27 -8.46
C GLY A 49 -17.94 6.53 -9.26
N GLN A 50 -18.87 6.99 -10.09
CA GLN A 50 -18.75 8.26 -10.80
C GLN A 50 -19.78 9.26 -10.25
N VAL A 51 -19.33 10.48 -9.93
CA VAL A 51 -20.22 11.58 -9.55
C VAL A 51 -20.96 12.08 -10.79
N LEU A 52 -22.30 12.04 -10.76
CA LEU A 52 -23.15 12.51 -11.86
C LEU A 52 -23.73 13.90 -11.60
N SER A 53 -23.99 14.22 -10.34
CA SER A 53 -24.52 15.50 -9.87
C SER A 53 -24.00 15.79 -8.47
N PHE A 54 -23.94 17.07 -8.11
CA PHE A 54 -23.54 17.56 -6.80
C PHE A 54 -24.41 18.77 -6.45
N GLU A 55 -24.98 18.77 -5.24
CA GLU A 55 -25.73 19.90 -4.69
C GLU A 55 -24.92 20.48 -3.52
N GLU A 56 -24.76 21.80 -3.48
CA GLU A 56 -24.01 22.46 -2.42
C GLU A 56 -24.81 22.45 -1.11
N GLU A 57 -24.28 21.79 -0.08
CA GLU A 57 -24.80 21.89 1.28
C GLU A 57 -24.27 23.18 1.95
N PRO A 58 -25.14 24.00 2.55
CA PRO A 58 -24.70 25.18 3.27
C PRO A 58 -23.79 24.78 4.44
N GLN A 59 -22.70 25.50 4.59
CA GLN A 59 -21.73 25.27 5.65
C GLN A 59 -22.41 25.33 7.03
N SER A 60 -22.26 24.27 7.84
CA SER A 60 -22.95 24.12 9.14
C SER A 60 -22.02 24.22 10.35
N ASN A 61 -20.88 24.89 10.21
CA ASN A 61 -19.90 25.07 11.29
C ASN A 61 -20.06 26.41 12.03
#